data_AF-A0A2H6IF94-F1
#
_entry.id   AF-A0A2H6IF94-F1
#
_cell.length_a   1.000
_cell.length_b   1.000
_cell.length_c   1.000
_cell.angle_alpha   90.00
_cell.angle_beta   90.00
_cell.angle_gamma   90.00
#
_symmetry.space_group_name_H-M   'P 1'
#
loop_
_entity.id
_entity.type
_entity.pdbx_description
1 polymer ?
#
loop_
_entity_poly.entity_id
_entity_poly.type
_entity_poly.pdbx_seq_one_letter_code
_entity_poly.pdbx_strand_id
1 'polypeptide(L)' 'MITKDLKGHYNAGEIVRRLSALAGGKGGGRPDMAQGGIKEVKKLDSVLDKVYDIIKATRGNG' A
#
# COMPACT_ATOMS: atom_id res chain seq x y z
N MET A 1 -3.40 8.31 0.93
CA MET A 1 -2.53 9.49 1.15
C MET A 1 -1.97 9.42 2.56
N ILE A 2 -0.74 9.86 2.78
CA ILE A 2 -0.09 9.95 4.09
C ILE A 2 -0.03 11.41 4.52
N THR A 3 -0.44 11.71 5.75
CA THR A 3 -0.41 13.04 6.36
C THR A 3 1.01 13.43 6.74
N LYS A 4 1.27 14.74 6.91
CA LYS A 4 2.63 15.27 7.12
C LYS A 4 3.35 14.66 8.32
N ASP A 5 2.64 14.45 9.41
CA ASP A 5 3.11 13.85 10.67
C ASP A 5 3.53 12.38 10.52
N LEU A 6 3.01 11.69 9.50
CA LEU A 6 3.32 10.29 9.21
C LEU A 6 4.33 10.13 8.06
N LYS A 7 4.69 11.22 7.35
CA LYS A 7 5.73 11.18 6.31
C LYS A 7 7.08 10.88 6.97
N GLY A 8 7.83 9.93 6.39
CA GLY A 8 9.10 9.44 6.95
C GLY A 8 8.94 8.15 7.75
N HIS A 9 7.77 7.94 8.39
CA HIS A 9 7.43 6.66 9.03
C HIS A 9 6.81 5.65 8.06
N TYR A 10 6.13 6.16 7.02
CA TYR A 10 5.44 5.33 6.04
C TYR A 10 5.70 5.85 4.62
N ASN A 11 5.72 4.92 3.66
CA ASN A 11 5.83 5.23 2.23
C ASN A 11 4.59 4.72 1.49
N ALA A 12 3.77 5.65 0.99
CA ALA A 12 2.51 5.31 0.32
C ALA A 12 2.76 4.47 -0.94
N GLY A 13 3.81 4.80 -1.71
CA GLY A 13 4.19 4.08 -2.91
C GLY A 13 4.50 2.61 -2.63
N GLU A 14 5.24 2.34 -1.56
CA GLU A 14 5.57 0.97 -1.16
C GLU A 14 4.33 0.19 -0.69
N ILE A 15 3.49 0.78 0.16
CA ILE A 15 2.27 0.16 0.67
C ILE A 15 1.36 -0.25 -0.50
N VAL A 16 1.09 0.68 -1.42
CA VAL A 16 0.20 0.42 -2.55
C VAL A 16 0.82 -0.60 -3.51
N ARG A 17 2.13 -0.57 -3.74
CA ARG A 17 2.81 -1.59 -4.55
C ARG A 17 2.63 -3.00 -3.98
N ARG A 18 2.80 -3.16 -2.66
CA ARG A 18 2.62 -4.45 -1.97
C ARG A 18 1.17 -4.93 -2.09
N LEU A 19 0.18 -4.06 -1.82
CA LEU A 19 -1.24 -4.39 -1.92
C LEU A 19 -1.65 -4.79 -3.35
N SER A 20 -1.29 -4.00 -4.35
CA SER A 20 -1.64 -4.30 -5.75
C SER A 20 -1.05 -5.63 -6.22
N ALA A 21 0.16 -5.97 -5.79
CA ALA A 21 0.83 -7.21 -6.19
C ALA A 21 0.11 -8.49 -5.71
N LEU A 22 -0.59 -8.45 -4.57
CA LEU A 22 -1.34 -9.59 -4.03
C LEU A 22 -2.45 -10.11 -4.97
N ALA A 23 -2.95 -9.25 -5.86
CA ALA A 23 -3.99 -9.56 -6.84
C ALA A 23 -3.53 -9.31 -8.29
N GLY A 24 -2.25 -9.58 -8.57
CA GLY A 24 -1.66 -9.52 -9.92
C GLY A 24 -1.58 -8.10 -10.52
N GLY A 25 -1.76 -7.09 -9.69
CA GLY A 25 -1.81 -5.69 -10.05
C GLY A 25 -0.48 -4.98 -10.02
N LYS A 26 -0.53 -3.67 -10.28
CA LYS A 26 0.59 -2.74 -10.12
C LYS A 26 0.10 -1.44 -9.49
N GLY A 27 0.98 -0.82 -8.73
CA GLY A 27 0.72 0.46 -8.10
C GLY A 27 2.02 1.14 -7.73
N GLY A 28 1.92 2.43 -7.40
CA GLY A 28 3.07 3.26 -7.07
C GLY A 28 2.68 4.73 -6.92
N GLY A 29 3.68 5.56 -6.70
CA GLY A 29 3.51 6.99 -6.49
C GLY A 29 4.60 7.54 -5.58
N ARG A 30 4.37 8.74 -5.07
CA ARG A 30 5.26 9.42 -4.13
C ARG A 30 5.11 8.85 -2.72
N PRO A 31 6.08 9.09 -1.81
CA PRO A 31 5.97 8.64 -0.42
C PRO A 31 4.72 9.15 0.30
N ASP A 32 4.12 10.26 -0.13
CA ASP A 32 2.93 10.84 0.47
C ASP A 32 1.62 10.46 -0.23
N MET A 33 1.67 10.03 -1.48
CA MET A 33 0.49 9.68 -2.26
C MET A 33 0.83 8.66 -3.32
N ALA A 34 0.03 7.60 -3.36
CA ALA A 34 0.16 6.52 -4.31
C ALA A 34 -1.21 5.99 -4.71
N GLN A 35 -1.24 5.39 -5.89
CA GLN A 35 -2.42 4.75 -6.47
C GLN A 35 -1.98 3.47 -7.18
N GLY A 36 -2.95 2.58 -7.39
CA GLY A 36 -2.70 1.29 -8.01
C GLY A 36 -3.99 0.60 -8.38
N GLY A 37 -3.86 -0.47 -9.16
CA GLY A 37 -4.97 -1.30 -9.57
C GLY A 37 -4.61 -2.77 -9.44
N ILE A 38 -5.63 -3.61 -9.42
CA ILE A 38 -5.52 -5.08 -9.38
C ILE A 38 -6.02 -5.66 -10.70
N LYS A 39 -5.54 -6.85 -11.06
CA LYS A 39 -6.06 -7.60 -12.23
C LYS A 39 -7.09 -8.64 -11.81
N GLU A 40 -6.86 -9.28 -10.66
CA GLU A 40 -7.72 -10.31 -10.13
C GLU A 40 -8.82 -9.69 -9.26
N VAL A 41 -9.86 -9.16 -9.89
CA VAL A 41 -10.96 -8.44 -9.19
C VAL A 41 -11.59 -9.28 -8.07
N LYS A 42 -11.68 -10.61 -8.26
CA LYS A 42 -12.21 -11.55 -7.25
C LYS A 42 -11.41 -11.59 -5.94
N LYS A 43 -10.18 -11.05 -5.92
CA LYS A 43 -9.32 -10.96 -4.73
C LYS A 43 -9.42 -9.60 -4.02
N LEU A 44 -10.30 -8.69 -4.44
CA LEU A 44 -10.37 -7.34 -3.87
C LEU A 44 -10.54 -7.39 -2.34
N ASP A 45 -11.51 -8.16 -1.85
CA ASP A 45 -11.82 -8.23 -0.42
C ASP A 45 -10.62 -8.76 0.39
N SER A 46 -9.98 -9.84 -0.08
CA SER A 46 -8.82 -10.41 0.61
C SER A 46 -7.58 -9.51 0.59
N VAL A 47 -7.44 -8.67 -0.43
CA VAL A 47 -6.40 -7.62 -0.45
C VAL A 47 -6.69 -6.54 0.57
N LEU A 48 -7.95 -6.11 0.69
CA LEU A 48 -8.36 -5.09 1.65
C LEU A 48 -8.18 -5.58 3.10
N ASP A 49 -8.43 -6.86 3.38
CA ASP A 49 -8.17 -7.47 4.69
C ASP A 49 -6.68 -7.41 5.09
N LYS A 50 -5.76 -7.34 4.12
CA LYS A 50 -4.30 -7.27 4.36
C LYS A 50 -3.76 -5.87 4.56
N VAL A 51 -4.59 -4.82 4.46
CA VAL A 51 -4.14 -3.42 4.55
C VAL A 51 -3.43 -3.14 5.88
N TYR A 52 -4.02 -3.53 7.01
CA TYR A 52 -3.42 -3.28 8.32
C TYR A 52 -2.13 -4.07 8.56
N ASP A 53 -2.07 -5.32 8.10
CA ASP A 53 -0.88 -6.15 8.18
C ASP A 53 0.28 -5.53 7.40
N ILE A 54 -0.01 -5.06 6.18
CA ILE A 54 0.99 -4.39 5.34
C ILE A 54 1.46 -3.09 5.98
N ILE A 55 0.55 -2.24 6.47
CA ILE A 55 0.93 -0.98 7.14
C ILE A 55 1.88 -1.26 8.30
N LYS A 56 1.57 -2.24 9.17
CA LYS A 56 2.45 -2.64 10.28
C LYS A 56 3.82 -3.11 9.78
N ALA A 57 3.85 -3.93 8.72
CA ALA A 57 5.09 -4.47 8.15
C ALA A 57 5.94 -3.44 7.37
N THR A 58 5.34 -2.32 6.95
CA THR A 58 6.01 -1.24 6.21
C THR A 58 6.34 -0.01 7.06
N ARG A 59 6.11 -0.08 8.38
CA ARG A 59 6.52 1.00 9.28
C ARG A 59 8.04 1.10 9.23
N GLY A 60 8.55 2.24 8.74
CA GLY A 60 9.96 2.55 8.80
C GLY A 60 10.43 2.58 10.25
N ASN A 61 11.59 1.98 10.50
CA ASN A 61 12.34 2.26 11.72
C ASN A 61 12.79 3.72 11.58
N GLY A 62 12.15 4.61 12.33
CA GLY A 62 12.69 5.96 12.54
C GLY A 62 14.05 5.84 13.23
#